data_AF-A0A932V3N4-F1
#
_entry.id   AF-A0A932V3N4-F1
#
_cell.length_a   1.000
_cell.length_b   1.000
_cell.length_c   1.000
_cell.angle_alpha   90.00
_cell.angle_beta   90.00
_cell.angle_gamma   90.00
#
_symmetry.space_group_name_H-M   'P 1'
#
loop_
_entity.id
_entity.type
_entity.pdbx_description
1 polymer ?
#
loop_
_entity_poly.entity_id
_entity_poly.type
_entity_poly.pdbx_seq_one_letter_code
_entity_poly.pdbx_strand_id
1 'polypeptide(L)'
;MHHQQTYPADGLPVVGGPVLVLGAGVYGDGEPTSILEGRLRTALELYRTGKIRWFLVSGDNRHATYNEPQAMRRWLVKQGVPPTHIVSDYAGNRTWDSLRRAQAVFGQRQVVIVTSDFHLPRALYLADSMGLMAWGVPARTDDRPWAARFRFWGREYVARHLALWDAWFPPNARLGPREPTPDDWDPAP
;
A
#
# COMPACT_ATOMS: atom_id res chain seq x y z
N MET A 1 -13.14 -17.28 -5.17
CA MET A 1 -12.15 -16.51 -5.94
C MET A 1 -12.75 -15.14 -6.19
N HIS A 2 -12.22 -14.10 -5.54
CA HIS A 2 -12.62 -12.75 -5.87
C HIS A 2 -11.81 -12.33 -7.10
N HIS A 3 -12.46 -11.93 -8.19
CA HIS A 3 -11.77 -11.44 -9.37
C HIS A 3 -11.03 -10.15 -9.02
N GLN A 4 -9.75 -10.28 -8.68
CA GLN A 4 -8.88 -9.14 -8.53
C GLN A 4 -8.55 -8.57 -9.89
N GLN A 5 -8.65 -7.25 -9.99
CA GLN A 5 -8.55 -6.56 -11.26
C GLN A 5 -7.51 -5.44 -11.14
N THR A 6 -6.65 -5.38 -12.14
CA THR A 6 -5.66 -4.31 -12.29
C THR A 6 -6.26 -3.23 -13.20
N TYR A 7 -6.16 -1.98 -12.78
CA TYR A 7 -6.65 -0.83 -13.52
C TYR A 7 -5.51 0.16 -13.77
N PRO A 8 -5.51 0.85 -14.93
CA PRO A 8 -4.83 2.13 -15.01
C PRO A 8 -5.52 3.15 -14.08
N ALA A 9 -4.83 4.21 -13.68
CA ALA A 9 -5.32 5.14 -12.66
C ALA A 9 -6.66 5.82 -13.05
N ASP A 10 -6.82 6.16 -14.33
CA ASP A 10 -8.02 6.75 -14.91
C ASP A 10 -9.19 5.77 -15.03
N GLY A 11 -8.90 4.50 -15.29
CA GLY A 11 -9.87 3.43 -15.47
C GLY A 11 -10.47 2.85 -14.19
N LEU A 12 -9.92 3.18 -13.01
CA LEU A 12 -10.44 2.67 -11.73
C LEU A 12 -11.88 3.18 -11.49
N PRO A 13 -12.85 2.30 -11.15
CA PRO A 13 -14.16 2.76 -10.71
C PRO A 13 -14.08 3.54 -9.38
N VAL A 14 -15.12 4.29 -9.03
CA VAL A 14 -15.19 4.90 -7.69
C VAL A 14 -15.38 3.78 -6.68
N VAL A 15 -14.37 3.53 -5.84
CA VAL A 15 -14.39 2.44 -4.84
C VAL A 15 -14.93 2.94 -3.50
N GLY A 16 -14.79 4.23 -3.20
CA GLY A 16 -15.26 4.84 -1.95
C GLY A 16 -14.55 4.35 -0.68
N GLY A 17 -13.55 3.47 -0.78
CA GLY A 17 -12.72 2.99 0.33
C GLY A 17 -11.33 3.63 0.36
N PRO A 18 -10.41 3.14 1.21
CA PRO A 18 -9.04 3.60 1.23
C PRO A 18 -8.22 3.12 0.04
N VAL A 19 -7.19 3.89 -0.25
CA VAL A 19 -6.01 3.39 -0.96
C VAL A 19 -4.97 2.88 0.05
N LEU A 20 -4.56 1.63 -0.07
CA LEU A 20 -3.42 1.06 0.62
C LEU A 20 -2.14 1.32 -0.18
N VAL A 21 -1.28 2.17 0.34
CA VAL A 21 0.05 2.44 -0.23
C VAL A 21 1.08 1.58 0.47
N LEU A 22 1.72 0.67 -0.27
CA LEU A 22 2.76 -0.20 0.27
C LEU A 22 4.13 0.49 0.29
N GLY A 23 4.86 0.34 1.39
CA GLY A 23 6.22 0.86 1.58
C GLY A 23 7.24 0.37 0.54
N ALA A 24 8.26 1.19 0.27
CA ALA A 24 9.27 0.93 -0.76
C ALA A 24 10.65 1.54 -0.47
N GLY A 25 10.94 1.92 0.78
CA GLY A 25 12.18 2.61 1.10
C GLY A 25 11.99 4.10 1.38
N VAL A 26 12.64 4.60 2.43
CA VAL A 26 12.96 6.03 2.63
C VAL A 26 14.48 6.25 2.61
N TYR A 27 14.91 7.42 2.18
CA TYR A 27 16.31 7.85 2.26
C TYR A 27 16.69 8.23 3.69
N GLY A 28 17.99 8.40 3.95
CA GLY A 28 18.51 8.70 5.30
C GLY A 28 18.10 10.07 5.85
N ASP A 29 17.63 10.98 4.99
CA ASP A 29 17.03 12.26 5.34
C ASP A 29 15.52 12.17 5.67
N GLY A 30 14.94 10.96 5.57
CA GLY A 30 13.53 10.71 5.83
C GLY A 30 12.59 11.07 4.68
N GLU A 31 13.12 11.34 3.47
CA GLU A 31 12.33 11.52 2.26
C GLU A 31 11.99 10.16 1.62
N PRO A 32 10.81 10.03 0.95
CA PRO A 32 10.49 8.83 0.20
C PRO A 32 11.54 8.53 -0.87
N THR A 33 11.90 7.25 -1.04
CA THR A 33 12.65 6.86 -2.22
C THR A 33 11.86 7.20 -3.48
N SER A 34 12.55 7.38 -4.61
CA SER A 34 11.88 7.65 -5.88
C SER A 34 10.85 6.56 -6.30
N ILE A 35 10.98 5.32 -5.81
CA ILE A 35 9.95 4.28 -6.00
C ILE A 35 8.75 4.51 -5.09
N LEU A 36 8.99 4.85 -3.82
CA LEU A 36 7.93 5.17 -2.87
C LEU A 36 7.16 6.43 -3.29
N GLU A 37 7.87 7.46 -3.75
CA GLU A 37 7.27 8.68 -4.29
C GLU A 37 6.37 8.39 -5.50
N GLY A 38 6.80 7.51 -6.42
CA GLY A 38 5.96 7.07 -7.54
C GLY A 38 4.63 6.47 -7.07
N ARG A 39 4.66 5.63 -6.03
CA ARG A 39 3.44 5.07 -5.41
C ARG A 39 2.57 6.15 -4.78
N LEU A 40 3.17 7.11 -4.07
CA LEU A 40 2.44 8.21 -3.45
C LEU A 40 1.79 9.13 -4.49
N ARG A 41 2.48 9.42 -5.61
CA ARG A 41 1.92 10.20 -6.73
C ARG A 41 0.72 9.51 -7.36
N THR A 42 0.81 8.21 -7.63
CA THR A 42 -0.33 7.42 -8.15
C THR A 42 -1.51 7.44 -7.17
N ALA A 43 -1.27 7.23 -5.87
CA ALA A 43 -2.33 7.28 -4.87
C ALA A 43 -2.97 8.69 -4.76
N LEU A 44 -2.15 9.74 -4.86
CA LEU A 44 -2.61 11.13 -4.83
C LEU A 44 -3.48 11.48 -6.04
N GLU A 45 -3.17 10.95 -7.22
CA GLU A 45 -3.99 11.10 -8.41
C GLU A 45 -5.38 10.48 -8.21
N LEU A 46 -5.44 9.25 -7.67
CA LEU A 46 -6.72 8.59 -7.35
C LEU A 46 -7.55 9.39 -6.34
N TYR A 47 -6.90 9.99 -5.35
CA TYR A 47 -7.55 10.85 -4.38
C TYR A 47 -8.11 12.12 -5.03
N ARG A 48 -7.29 12.83 -5.82
CA ARG A 48 -7.69 14.07 -6.50
C ARG A 48 -8.81 13.87 -7.53
N THR A 49 -8.88 12.68 -8.12
CA THR A 49 -9.94 12.28 -9.06
C THR A 49 -11.17 11.67 -8.37
N GLY A 50 -11.21 11.65 -7.03
CA GLY A 50 -12.35 11.18 -6.25
C GLY A 50 -12.58 9.66 -6.30
N LYS A 51 -11.60 8.88 -6.76
CA LYS A 51 -11.72 7.41 -6.86
C LYS A 51 -11.63 6.73 -5.50
N ILE A 52 -10.89 7.34 -4.57
CA ILE A 52 -10.68 6.89 -3.19
C ILE A 52 -10.95 8.02 -2.20
N ARG A 53 -11.28 7.69 -0.94
CA ARG A 53 -11.63 8.69 0.09
C ARG A 53 -10.45 9.12 0.96
N TRP A 54 -9.55 8.18 1.29
CA TRP A 54 -8.47 8.40 2.24
C TRP A 54 -7.33 7.41 2.02
N PHE A 55 -6.18 7.66 2.64
CA PHE A 55 -4.94 6.91 2.47
C PHE A 55 -4.67 6.04 3.70
N LEU A 56 -4.44 4.75 3.49
CA LEU A 56 -3.78 3.87 4.45
C LEU A 56 -2.33 3.67 4.01
N VAL A 57 -1.38 4.30 4.70
CA VAL A 57 0.05 4.23 4.35
C VAL A 57 0.74 3.22 5.25
N SER A 58 1.17 2.08 4.69
CA SER A 58 1.69 0.93 5.46
C SER A 58 3.14 0.63 5.12
N GLY A 59 3.98 0.55 6.13
CA GLY A 59 5.42 0.33 5.97
C GLY A 59 6.14 0.03 7.27
N ASP A 60 7.46 -0.07 7.18
CA ASP A 60 8.33 -0.41 8.31
C ASP A 60 8.61 0.81 9.21
N ASN A 61 8.66 0.56 10.52
CA ASN A 61 9.03 1.52 11.58
C ASN A 61 9.88 0.86 12.69
N ARG A 62 10.60 -0.23 12.39
CA ARG A 62 11.37 -1.01 13.38
C ARG A 62 12.64 -0.34 13.86
N HIS A 63 13.17 0.63 13.12
CA HIS A 63 14.38 1.35 13.51
C HIS A 63 14.02 2.77 13.93
N ALA A 64 14.58 3.25 15.04
CA ALA A 64 14.27 4.56 15.61
C ALA A 64 14.50 5.73 14.63
N THR A 65 15.35 5.54 13.63
CA THR A 65 15.69 6.52 12.59
C THR A 65 14.98 6.26 11.25
N TYR A 66 14.12 5.24 11.15
CA TYR A 66 13.48 4.82 9.91
C TYR A 66 11.98 4.66 10.11
N ASN A 67 11.20 5.56 9.52
CA ASN A 67 9.75 5.56 9.64
C ASN A 67 9.11 5.84 8.26
N GLU A 68 8.81 4.77 7.52
CA GLU A 68 8.19 4.90 6.19
C GLU A 68 6.80 5.52 6.25
N PRO A 69 5.87 5.10 7.15
CA PRO A 69 4.54 5.70 7.21
C PRO A 69 4.57 7.19 7.52
N GLN A 70 5.48 7.64 8.39
CA GLN A 70 5.62 9.06 8.70
C GLN A 70 6.17 9.84 7.50
N ALA A 71 7.12 9.29 6.74
CA ALA A 71 7.60 9.91 5.50
C ALA A 71 6.48 10.03 4.46
N MET A 72 5.69 8.96 4.27
CA MET A 72 4.53 8.97 3.38
C MET A 72 3.50 10.02 3.80
N ARG A 73 3.16 10.08 5.10
CA ARG A 73 2.25 11.07 5.67
C ARG A 73 2.75 12.49 5.43
N ARG A 74 4.01 12.80 5.78
CA ARG A 74 4.63 14.12 5.56
C ARG A 74 4.55 14.53 4.09
N TRP A 75 4.90 13.62 3.19
CA TRP A 75 4.86 13.88 1.75
C TRP A 75 3.43 14.21 1.28
N LEU A 76 2.42 13.43 1.66
CA LEU A 76 1.02 13.67 1.28
C LEU A 76 0.48 15.00 1.84
N VAL A 77 0.79 15.33 3.09
CA VAL A 77 0.43 16.62 3.70
C VAL A 77 1.06 17.78 2.93
N LYS A 78 2.33 17.65 2.53
CA LYS A 78 3.02 18.65 1.69
C LYS A 78 2.37 18.83 0.32
N GLN A 79 1.69 17.80 -0.20
CA GLN A 79 0.91 17.86 -1.45
C GLN A 79 -0.52 18.38 -1.28
N GLY A 80 -0.89 18.82 -0.08
CA GLY A 80 -2.20 19.42 0.23
C GLY A 80 -3.27 18.43 0.66
N VAL A 81 -2.93 17.17 0.96
CA VAL A 81 -3.89 16.21 1.53
C VAL A 81 -4.12 16.56 3.01
N PRO A 82 -5.39 16.69 3.47
CA PRO A 82 -5.69 16.89 4.88
C PRO A 82 -5.08 15.77 5.75
N PRO A 83 -4.44 16.06 6.89
CA PRO A 83 -3.89 15.04 7.77
C PRO A 83 -4.93 14.01 8.27
N THR A 84 -6.20 14.40 8.30
CA THR A 84 -7.33 13.52 8.59
C THR A 84 -7.58 12.52 7.46
N HIS A 85 -7.23 12.80 6.21
CA HIS A 85 -7.42 11.81 5.15
C HIS A 85 -6.28 10.79 5.08
N ILE A 86 -5.37 10.77 6.06
CA ILE A 86 -4.19 9.89 6.06
C ILE A 86 -4.16 9.11 7.37
N VAL A 87 -4.08 7.80 7.28
CA VAL A 87 -3.94 6.86 8.39
C VAL A 87 -2.64 6.10 8.20
N SER A 88 -1.82 6.06 9.24
CA SER A 88 -0.48 5.48 9.19
C SER A 88 -0.47 4.10 9.84
N ASP A 89 0.09 3.13 9.14
CA ASP A 89 0.30 1.78 9.63
C ASP A 89 1.80 1.44 9.79
N TYR A 90 2.26 1.47 11.04
CA TYR A 90 3.66 1.29 11.44
C TYR A 90 4.11 -0.17 11.60
N ALA A 91 3.26 -1.15 11.30
CA ALA A 91 3.59 -2.57 11.43
C ALA A 91 3.58 -3.34 10.10
N GLY A 92 3.57 -2.62 8.97
CA GLY A 92 3.57 -3.15 7.60
C GLY A 92 4.93 -3.63 7.09
N ASN A 93 5.56 -4.56 7.82
CA ASN A 93 6.95 -4.96 7.55
C ASN A 93 7.09 -5.92 6.35
N ARG A 94 6.01 -6.58 5.99
CA ARG A 94 5.89 -7.45 4.82
C ARG A 94 4.57 -7.15 4.15
N THR A 95 4.48 -7.45 2.86
CA THR A 95 3.23 -7.29 2.10
C THR A 95 2.06 -8.04 2.77
N TRP A 96 2.30 -9.26 3.27
CA TRP A 96 1.32 -10.00 4.06
C TRP A 96 0.85 -9.22 5.29
N ASP A 97 1.78 -8.65 6.06
CA ASP A 97 1.47 -7.91 7.28
C ASP A 97 0.61 -6.68 6.96
N SER A 98 0.96 -5.91 5.93
CA SER A 98 0.19 -4.73 5.50
C SER A 98 -1.25 -5.10 5.10
N LEU A 99 -1.43 -6.16 4.30
CA LEU A 99 -2.76 -6.59 3.84
C LEU A 99 -3.59 -7.15 4.99
N ARG A 100 -2.99 -8.01 5.81
CA ARG A 100 -3.67 -8.60 6.97
C ARG A 100 -4.07 -7.53 7.97
N ARG A 101 -3.23 -6.51 8.18
CA ARG A 101 -3.55 -5.39 9.06
C ARG A 101 -4.63 -4.48 8.48
N ALA A 102 -4.60 -4.18 7.18
CA ALA A 102 -5.69 -3.46 6.54
C ALA A 102 -7.05 -4.13 6.84
N GLN A 103 -7.11 -5.46 6.78
CA GLN A 103 -8.31 -6.23 7.09
C GLN A 103 -8.63 -6.32 8.60
N ALA A 104 -7.72 -6.84 9.42
CA ALA A 104 -7.99 -7.16 10.83
C ALA A 104 -7.89 -5.96 11.78
N VAL A 105 -7.02 -5.00 11.46
CA VAL A 105 -6.71 -3.87 12.34
C VAL A 105 -7.53 -2.67 11.92
N PHE A 106 -7.49 -2.32 10.63
CA PHE A 106 -8.20 -1.16 10.11
C PHE A 106 -9.62 -1.48 9.60
N GLY A 107 -10.08 -2.72 9.76
CA GLY A 107 -11.46 -3.13 9.45
C GLY A 107 -11.83 -3.14 7.97
N GLN A 108 -10.85 -3.04 7.07
CA GLN A 108 -11.11 -2.86 5.64
C GLN A 108 -11.44 -4.18 4.98
N ARG A 109 -12.65 -4.29 4.43
CA ARG A 109 -13.08 -5.44 3.60
C ARG A 109 -12.69 -5.30 2.14
N GLN A 110 -12.44 -4.06 1.72
CA GLN A 110 -12.06 -3.73 0.36
C GLN A 110 -11.03 -2.60 0.33
N VAL A 111 -10.04 -2.69 -0.56
CA VAL A 111 -8.97 -1.70 -0.67
C VAL A 111 -8.55 -1.49 -2.12
N VAL A 112 -8.08 -0.28 -2.44
CA VAL A 112 -7.28 -0.04 -3.65
C VAL A 112 -5.81 -0.20 -3.29
N ILE A 113 -5.10 -1.15 -3.88
CA ILE A 113 -3.67 -1.37 -3.64
C ILE A 113 -2.88 -0.54 -4.66
N VAL A 114 -2.07 0.39 -4.16
CA VAL A 114 -1.06 1.09 -4.97
C VAL A 114 0.33 0.58 -4.59
N THR A 115 0.99 -0.01 -5.57
CA THR A 115 2.39 -0.42 -5.47
C THR A 115 3.06 -0.44 -6.84
N SER A 116 4.36 -0.71 -6.91
CA SER A 116 5.08 -0.74 -8.18
C SER A 116 4.54 -1.84 -9.10
N ASP A 117 4.51 -1.57 -10.41
CA ASP A 117 4.06 -2.52 -11.45
C ASP A 117 4.59 -3.96 -11.28
N PHE A 118 5.87 -4.14 -10.93
CA PHE A 118 6.46 -5.46 -10.71
C PHE A 118 5.92 -6.16 -9.44
N HIS A 119 5.62 -5.40 -8.39
CA HIS A 119 5.19 -5.89 -7.06
C HIS A 119 3.68 -6.11 -6.98
N LEU A 120 2.90 -5.43 -7.81
CA LEU A 120 1.45 -5.46 -7.76
C LEU A 120 0.85 -6.88 -7.88
N PRO A 121 1.32 -7.77 -8.78
CA PRO A 121 0.79 -9.12 -8.88
C PRO A 121 0.91 -9.92 -7.58
N ARG A 122 2.00 -9.74 -6.82
CA ARG A 122 2.20 -10.42 -5.53
C ARG A 122 1.23 -9.88 -4.47
N ALA A 123 1.07 -8.57 -4.40
CA ALA A 123 0.18 -7.95 -3.43
C ALA A 123 -1.29 -8.36 -3.67
N LEU A 124 -1.69 -8.39 -4.94
CA LEU A 124 -2.99 -8.90 -5.35
C LEU A 124 -3.14 -10.37 -4.94
N TYR A 125 -2.27 -11.27 -5.40
CA TYR A 125 -2.34 -12.69 -5.04
C TYR A 125 -2.51 -12.94 -3.52
N LEU A 126 -1.73 -12.24 -2.70
CA LEU A 126 -1.85 -12.34 -1.24
C LEU A 126 -3.22 -11.83 -0.73
N ALA A 127 -3.72 -10.73 -1.25
CA ALA A 127 -5.04 -10.21 -0.88
C ALA A 127 -6.17 -11.21 -1.21
N ASP A 128 -6.12 -11.92 -2.35
CA ASP A 128 -7.14 -12.91 -2.71
C ASP A 128 -7.05 -14.12 -1.79
N SER A 129 -5.83 -14.58 -1.49
CA SER A 129 -5.61 -15.71 -0.58
C SER A 129 -6.17 -15.50 0.83
N MET A 130 -6.34 -14.25 1.27
CA MET A 130 -6.92 -13.89 2.58
C MET A 130 -8.36 -13.34 2.49
N GLY A 131 -8.99 -13.39 1.32
CA GLY A 131 -10.36 -12.91 1.10
C GLY A 131 -10.53 -11.38 1.20
N LEU A 132 -9.45 -10.61 0.98
CA LEU A 132 -9.50 -9.15 0.91
C LEU A 132 -9.82 -8.72 -0.53
N MET A 133 -10.96 -8.06 -0.73
CA MET A 133 -11.32 -7.54 -2.05
C MET A 133 -10.37 -6.40 -2.42
N ALA A 134 -9.64 -6.54 -3.52
CA ALA A 134 -8.61 -5.58 -3.89
C ALA A 134 -8.67 -5.20 -5.38
N TRP A 135 -8.51 -3.90 -5.62
CA TRP A 135 -8.25 -3.33 -6.94
C TRP A 135 -6.79 -2.89 -6.99
N GLY A 136 -6.05 -3.32 -8.02
CA GLY A 136 -4.65 -2.94 -8.16
C GLY A 136 -4.47 -1.75 -9.09
N VAL A 137 -3.71 -0.73 -8.67
CA VAL A 137 -3.27 0.37 -9.55
C VAL A 137 -1.74 0.45 -9.52
N PRO A 138 -1.05 0.16 -10.63
CA PRO A 138 0.40 0.11 -10.64
C PRO A 138 1.00 1.52 -10.71
N ALA A 139 1.94 1.81 -9.80
CA ALA A 139 2.92 2.87 -10.01
C ALA A 139 3.92 2.39 -11.08
N ARG A 140 3.86 2.99 -12.26
CA ARG A 140 4.69 2.60 -13.41
C ARG A 140 6.17 2.88 -13.12
N THR A 141 7.04 1.97 -13.58
CA THR A 141 8.50 2.10 -13.46
C THR A 141 9.20 2.08 -14.82
N ASP A 142 8.47 2.46 -15.87
CA ASP A 142 8.88 2.46 -17.26
C ASP A 142 9.92 3.53 -17.60
N ASP A 143 9.95 4.62 -16.84
CA ASP A 143 10.97 5.67 -16.88
C ASP A 143 12.34 5.23 -16.34
N ARG A 144 12.44 4.04 -15.72
CA ARG A 144 13.67 3.57 -15.07
C ARG A 144 14.60 2.82 -16.02
N PRO A 145 15.93 2.93 -15.81
CA PRO A 145 16.91 2.18 -16.58
C PRO A 145 16.62 0.68 -16.55
N TRP A 146 16.75 0.02 -17.71
CA TRP A 146 16.46 -1.40 -17.88
C TRP A 146 17.17 -2.28 -16.83
N ALA A 147 18.44 -1.98 -16.51
CA ALA A 147 19.22 -2.71 -15.51
C ALA A 147 18.63 -2.62 -14.08
N ALA A 148 18.10 -1.45 -13.71
CA ALA A 148 17.42 -1.27 -12.43
C ALA A 148 16.11 -2.06 -12.40
N ARG A 149 15.36 -2.07 -13.51
CA ARG A 149 14.13 -2.88 -13.66
C ARG A 149 14.45 -4.36 -13.52
N PHE A 150 15.45 -4.90 -14.22
CA PHE A 150 15.84 -6.31 -14.08
C PHE A 150 16.17 -6.70 -12.63
N ARG A 151 16.88 -5.86 -11.88
CA ARG A 151 17.16 -6.10 -10.46
C ARG A 151 15.89 -6.11 -9.60
N PHE A 152 14.95 -5.20 -9.85
CA PHE A 152 13.65 -5.18 -9.16
C PHE A 152 12.84 -6.43 -9.47
N TRP A 153 12.73 -6.79 -10.74
CA TRP A 153 11.99 -7.97 -11.21
C TRP A 153 12.62 -9.28 -10.73
N GLY A 154 13.95 -9.37 -10.66
CA GLY A 154 14.65 -10.54 -10.13
C GLY A 154 14.42 -10.73 -8.63
N ARG A 155 14.52 -9.66 -7.82
CA ARG A 155 14.16 -9.71 -6.39
C ARG A 155 12.69 -10.07 -6.19
N GLU A 156 11.82 -9.52 -7.02
CA GLU A 156 10.39 -9.77 -6.94
C GLU A 156 10.02 -11.19 -7.37
N TYR A 157 10.75 -11.79 -8.32
CA TYR A 157 10.58 -13.20 -8.66
C TYR A 157 10.79 -14.10 -7.45
N VAL A 158 11.86 -13.89 -6.67
CA VAL A 158 12.10 -14.60 -5.41
C VAL A 158 11.00 -14.30 -4.38
N ALA A 159 10.62 -13.03 -4.25
CA ALA A 159 9.55 -12.63 -3.32
C ALA A 159 8.18 -13.23 -3.67
N ARG A 160 7.87 -13.46 -4.95
CA ARG A 160 6.65 -14.15 -5.40
C ARG A 160 6.62 -15.60 -4.92
N HIS A 161 7.76 -16.30 -4.95
CA HIS A 161 7.85 -17.67 -4.45
C HIS A 161 7.69 -17.73 -2.93
N LEU A 162 8.23 -16.74 -2.21
CA LEU A 162 7.98 -16.60 -0.77
C LEU A 162 6.54 -16.20 -0.46
N ALA A 163 5.86 -15.43 -1.31
CA ALA A 163 4.43 -15.12 -1.12
C ALA A 163 3.52 -16.34 -1.33
N LEU A 164 3.90 -17.28 -2.22
CA LEU A 164 3.23 -18.58 -2.27
C LEU A 164 3.38 -19.30 -0.92
N TRP A 165 4.57 -19.28 -0.31
CA TRP A 165 4.80 -19.84 1.02
C TRP A 165 3.96 -19.15 2.10
N ASP A 166 3.94 -17.82 2.13
CA ASP A 166 3.14 -17.05 3.11
C ASP A 166 1.64 -17.33 2.97
N ALA A 167 1.13 -17.53 1.75
CA ALA A 167 -0.28 -17.87 1.53
C ALA A 167 -0.63 -19.27 2.05
N TRP A 168 0.30 -20.23 1.94
CA TRP A 168 0.10 -21.61 2.41
C TRP A 168 0.41 -21.77 3.90
N PHE A 169 1.31 -20.95 4.43
CA PHE A 169 1.71 -20.91 5.83
C PHE A 169 1.69 -19.46 6.33
N PRO A 170 0.50 -18.92 6.63
CA PRO A 170 0.31 -17.55 7.07
C PRO A 170 1.23 -17.21 8.24
N PRO A 171 2.18 -16.28 8.06
CA PRO A 171 3.01 -15.89 9.17
C PRO A 171 2.19 -15.05 10.16
N ASN A 172 2.56 -15.10 11.44
CA ASN A 172 1.89 -14.31 12.47
C ASN A 172 2.10 -12.81 12.21
N ALA A 173 1.06 -12.13 11.76
CA ALA A 173 1.06 -10.69 11.59
C ALA A 173 0.96 -10.02 12.97
N ARG A 174 1.81 -9.01 13.23
CA ARG A 174 1.66 -8.20 14.45
C ARG A 174 0.44 -7.30 14.28
N LEU A 175 -0.60 -7.50 15.08
CA LEU A 175 -1.85 -6.74 14.97
C LEU A 175 -1.85 -5.40 15.74
N GLY A 176 -1.02 -5.24 16.78
CA GLY A 176 -0.58 -3.94 17.34
C GLY A 176 -1.64 -2.87 17.62
N PRO A 177 -1.24 -1.66 18.04
CA PRO A 177 -2.13 -0.51 18.07
C PRO A 177 -2.43 0.01 16.65
N ARG A 178 -3.49 0.81 16.50
CA ARG A 178 -3.88 1.45 15.24
C ARG A 178 -4.19 2.93 15.42
N GLU A 179 -3.90 3.72 14.40
CA GLU A 179 -4.48 5.05 14.28
C GLU A 179 -6.00 4.94 13.97
N PRO A 180 -6.83 5.86 14.46
CA PRO A 180 -8.23 5.95 14.05
C PRO A 180 -8.35 6.14 12.54
N THR A 181 -9.34 5.50 11.94
CA THR A 181 -9.72 5.66 10.54
C THR A 181 -10.82 6.70 10.41
N PRO A 182 -11.05 7.26 9.21
CA PRO A 182 -12.18 8.16 8.98
C PRO A 182 -13.54 7.57 9.36
N ASP A 183 -13.71 6.24 9.24
CA ASP A 183 -14.93 5.55 9.64
C ASP A 183 -15.15 5.58 11.18
N ASP A 184 -14.10 5.86 11.97
CA ASP A 184 -14.20 6.03 13.43
C ASP A 184 -14.55 7.48 13.84
N TRP A 185 -14.48 8.45 12.92
CA TRP A 185 -14.72 9.87 13.23
C TRP A 185 -16.17 10.30 13.03
N ASP A 186 -16.89 9.61 12.16
CA ASP A 186 -18.32 9.79 11.92
C ASP A 186 -18.96 8.40 11.90
N PRO A 187 -19.23 7.80 13.07
CA PRO A 187 -19.86 6.49 13.11
C PRO A 187 -21.20 6.61 12.41
N ALA A 188 -21.43 5.77 11.39
CA ALA A 188 -22.74 5.67 10.76
C ALA A 188 -23.82 5.52 11.86
N PRO A 189 -24.93 6.27 11.76
CA PRO A 189 -25.97 6.31 12.81
C PRO A 189 -26.59 4.94 13.09
#